data_AF-A0A4U5MYE5-F1
#
_entry.id   AF-A0A4U5MYE5-F1
#
_cell.length_a   1.000
_cell.length_b   1.000
_cell.length_c   1.000
_cell.angle_alpha   90.00
_cell.angle_beta   90.00
_cell.angle_gamma   90.00
#
_symmetry.space_group_name_H-M   'P 1'
#
loop_
_entity.id
_entity.type
_entity.pdbx_description
1 polymer ?
#
loop_
_entity_poly.entity_id
_entity_poly.type
_entity_poly.pdbx_seq_one_letter_code
_entity_poly.pdbx_strand_id
1 'polypeptide(L)'
;MSQKNFTKSHSWFKKFQYDPNRDSPSDARNVLLVVVALIAAVTFQAGVNPPGGVWQDDGNGTHVAGTAIYASQAGAYYVFVVSNTLALSTCILVITSLTYRFPFHLEIWVATASMMITYASAVFAVTPRKSVRYRYLLIIASVPFVMRCLGYFFKKYCMIENENQIESREEGDKRGGQAGQQA
;
A
#
# COMPACT_ATOMS: atom_id res chain seq x y z
N MET A 1 -50.65 20.11 18.05
CA MET A 1 -49.55 21.12 17.97
C MET A 1 -48.24 20.36 17.80
N SER A 2 -47.52 20.63 16.71
CA SER A 2 -46.11 20.29 16.42
C SER A 2 -45.68 18.80 16.32
N GLN A 3 -45.80 18.23 15.11
CA GLN A 3 -44.86 17.22 14.61
C GLN A 3 -43.64 17.97 14.05
N LYS A 4 -42.51 17.98 14.76
CA LYS A 4 -41.24 18.51 14.24
C LYS A 4 -40.62 17.49 13.28
N ASN A 5 -40.85 17.68 11.98
CA ASN A 5 -40.19 16.94 10.91
C ASN A 5 -38.69 17.24 10.90
N PHE A 6 -37.87 16.32 11.40
CA PHE A 6 -36.41 16.42 11.40
C PHE A 6 -35.82 15.50 10.33
N THR A 7 -35.97 15.82 9.04
CA THR A 7 -35.31 15.04 7.96
C THR A 7 -34.95 15.90 6.76
N LYS A 8 -33.82 16.62 6.81
CA LYS A 8 -33.20 17.13 5.56
C LYS A 8 -31.69 17.35 5.65
N SER A 9 -30.97 16.36 6.16
CA SER A 9 -29.51 16.34 6.06
C SER A 9 -29.04 14.92 5.72
N HIS A 10 -29.12 14.51 4.44
CA HIS A 10 -28.45 13.26 4.01
C HIS A 10 -28.28 13.03 2.48
N SER A 11 -28.48 14.02 1.61
CA SER A 11 -28.45 13.77 0.14
C SER A 11 -27.17 14.20 -0.58
N TRP A 12 -26.40 15.16 -0.05
CA TRP A 12 -25.28 15.74 -0.79
C TRP A 12 -24.10 14.77 -0.98
N PHE A 13 -23.82 13.90 0.01
CA PHE A 13 -22.75 12.90 -0.07
C PHE A 13 -22.95 11.88 -1.19
N LYS A 14 -24.20 11.56 -1.57
CA LYS A 14 -24.47 10.64 -2.69
C LYS A 14 -23.91 11.19 -4.01
N LYS A 15 -23.79 12.51 -4.15
CA LYS A 15 -23.21 13.14 -5.35
C LYS A 15 -21.71 12.86 -5.51
N PHE A 16 -21.01 12.63 -4.40
CA PHE A 16 -19.56 12.36 -4.34
C PHE A 16 -19.22 10.87 -4.32
N GLN A 17 -20.22 9.98 -4.26
CA GLN A 17 -19.97 8.54 -4.38
C GLN A 17 -19.60 8.22 -5.82
N TYR A 18 -18.67 7.28 -5.99
CA TYR A 18 -18.34 6.72 -7.29
C TYR A 18 -19.58 6.04 -7.89
N ASP A 19 -19.96 6.46 -9.10
CA ASP A 19 -21.06 5.86 -9.84
C ASP A 19 -20.51 5.21 -11.12
N PRO A 20 -20.53 3.88 -11.24
CA PRO A 20 -20.00 3.19 -12.42
C PRO A 20 -20.73 3.53 -13.73
N ASN A 21 -21.92 4.15 -13.67
CA ASN A 21 -22.65 4.61 -14.86
C ASN A 21 -22.20 6.01 -15.32
N ARG A 22 -21.61 6.81 -14.42
CA ARG A 22 -21.21 8.20 -14.69
C ARG A 22 -19.70 8.37 -14.80
N ASP A 23 -18.96 7.67 -13.94
CA ASP A 23 -17.54 7.88 -13.72
C ASP A 23 -16.75 6.74 -14.39
N SER A 24 -15.80 7.07 -15.27
CA SER A 24 -15.01 6.04 -15.95
C SER A 24 -14.02 5.39 -14.97
N PRO A 25 -13.67 4.10 -15.15
CA PRO A 25 -12.63 3.44 -14.35
C PRO A 25 -11.27 4.15 -14.42
N SER A 26 -10.98 4.86 -15.52
CA SER A 26 -9.75 5.64 -15.67
C SER A 26 -9.76 6.91 -14.82
N ASP A 27 -10.90 7.61 -14.73
CA ASP A 27 -11.02 8.82 -13.90
C ASP A 27 -10.90 8.48 -12.42
N ALA A 28 -11.57 7.42 -11.97
CA ALA A 28 -11.44 6.90 -10.62
C ALA A 28 -9.99 6.50 -10.31
N ARG A 29 -9.32 5.80 -11.23
CA ARG A 29 -7.90 5.45 -11.10
C ARG A 29 -7.02 6.69 -10.95
N ASN A 30 -7.23 7.72 -11.77
CA ASN A 30 -6.43 8.94 -11.73
C ASN A 30 -6.60 9.68 -10.40
N VAL A 31 -7.84 9.83 -9.91
CA VAL A 31 -8.11 10.44 -8.60
C VAL A 31 -7.49 9.62 -7.48
N LEU A 32 -7.63 8.30 -7.50
CA LEU A 32 -7.03 7.42 -6.49
C LEU A 32 -5.50 7.50 -6.48
N LEU A 33 -4.85 7.55 -7.66
CA LEU A 33 -3.40 7.71 -7.74
C LEU A 33 -2.94 9.01 -7.07
N VAL A 34 -3.65 10.12 -7.30
CA VAL A 34 -3.34 11.41 -6.65
C VAL A 34 -3.50 11.32 -5.14
N VAL A 35 -4.66 10.83 -4.66
CA VAL A 35 -4.94 10.71 -3.22
C VAL A 35 -3.90 9.82 -2.54
N VAL A 36 -3.58 8.68 -3.14
CA VAL A 36 -2.63 7.73 -2.58
C VAL A 36 -1.20 8.27 -2.60
N ALA A 37 -0.78 8.96 -3.66
CA ALA A 37 0.52 9.62 -3.72
C ALA A 37 0.66 10.71 -2.64
N LEU A 38 -0.41 11.48 -2.37
CA LEU A 38 -0.42 12.48 -1.31
C LEU A 38 -0.28 11.84 0.08
N ILE A 39 -1.02 10.77 0.36
CA ILE A 39 -0.89 10.03 1.63
C ILE A 39 0.53 9.44 1.77
N ALA A 40 1.08 8.87 0.70
CA ALA A 40 2.44 8.36 0.68
C ALA A 40 3.48 9.46 0.96
N ALA A 41 3.30 10.65 0.38
CA ALA A 41 4.19 11.80 0.63
C ALA A 41 4.11 12.27 2.09
N VAL A 42 2.90 12.42 2.64
CA VAL A 42 2.70 12.85 4.04
C VAL A 42 3.29 11.83 5.02
N THR A 43 3.06 10.54 4.78
CA THR A 43 3.60 9.47 5.64
C THR A 43 5.13 9.37 5.53
N PHE A 44 5.69 9.54 4.34
CA PHE A 44 7.14 9.60 4.17
C PHE A 44 7.74 10.77 4.95
N GLN A 45 7.16 11.98 4.80
CA GLN A 45 7.60 13.17 5.52
C GLN A 45 7.53 12.99 7.04
N ALA A 46 6.43 12.43 7.56
CA ALA A 46 6.27 12.19 8.99
C ALA A 46 7.26 11.13 9.53
N GLY A 47 7.65 10.15 8.71
CA GLY A 47 8.62 9.12 9.12
C GLY A 47 10.06 9.60 9.14
N VAL A 48 10.45 10.43 8.16
CA VAL A 48 11.82 10.99 8.08
C VAL A 48 12.01 12.19 9.02
N ASN A 49 10.92 12.93 9.29
CA ASN A 49 10.90 14.06 10.22
C ASN A 49 9.93 13.71 11.37
N PRO A 50 10.39 13.01 12.42
CA PRO A 50 9.52 12.61 13.51
C PRO A 50 8.90 13.84 14.20
N PRO A 51 7.64 13.73 14.68
CA PRO A 51 7.00 14.79 15.46
C PRO A 51 7.89 15.25 16.62
N GLY A 52 8.03 16.56 16.80
CA GLY A 52 8.93 17.12 17.82
C GLY A 52 10.42 17.10 17.42
N GLY A 53 10.78 16.54 16.27
CA GLY A 53 12.14 16.56 15.73
C GLY A 53 13.07 15.51 16.33
N VAL A 54 14.36 15.71 16.08
CA VAL A 54 15.45 14.86 16.58
C VAL A 54 16.34 15.65 17.51
N TRP A 55 16.98 14.95 18.45
CA TRP A 55 18.01 15.54 19.31
C TRP A 55 19.16 16.06 18.45
N GLN A 56 19.65 17.26 18.77
CA GLN A 56 20.74 17.92 18.04
C GLN A 56 22.11 17.68 18.68
N ASP A 57 22.11 17.18 19.91
CA ASP A 57 23.29 16.93 20.74
C ASP A 57 23.20 15.56 21.43
N ASP A 58 24.32 15.15 22.03
CA ASP A 58 24.41 13.96 22.86
C ASP A 58 24.27 14.35 24.34
N GLY A 59 23.11 14.11 24.95
CA GLY A 59 22.93 14.41 26.37
C GLY A 59 23.40 13.28 27.27
N ASN A 60 24.63 13.33 27.79
CA ASN A 60 25.22 12.52 28.88
C ASN A 60 24.53 11.14 29.18
N GLY A 61 24.29 10.30 28.17
CA GLY A 61 23.69 8.97 28.31
C GLY A 61 22.14 8.90 28.37
N THR A 62 21.44 10.04 28.28
CA THR A 62 19.97 10.13 28.20
C THR A 62 19.44 10.05 26.77
N HIS A 63 20.13 10.67 25.81
CA HIS A 63 19.77 10.69 24.40
C HIS A 63 21.01 10.79 23.50
N VAL A 64 20.82 10.49 22.21
CA VAL A 64 21.87 10.51 21.19
C VAL A 64 21.41 11.41 20.04
N ALA A 65 22.33 12.22 19.51
CA ALA A 65 22.05 13.10 18.37
C ALA A 65 21.48 12.31 17.19
N GLY A 66 20.46 12.87 16.52
CA GLY A 66 19.75 12.25 15.42
C GLY A 66 18.63 11.28 15.83
N THR A 67 18.50 10.93 17.11
CA THR A 67 17.34 10.14 17.58
C THR A 67 16.11 11.01 17.79
N ALA A 68 14.92 10.46 17.54
CA ALA A 68 13.65 11.16 17.66
C ALA A 68 13.39 11.57 19.12
N ILE A 69 13.08 12.84 19.35
CA ILE A 69 12.65 13.35 20.66
C ILE A 69 11.38 12.62 21.11
N TYR A 70 10.49 12.34 20.16
CA TYR A 70 9.24 11.60 20.41
C TYR A 70 9.46 10.17 20.93
N ALA A 71 10.61 9.56 20.65
CA ALA A 71 10.93 8.23 21.18
C ALA A 71 11.05 8.18 22.71
N SER A 72 11.14 9.34 23.38
CA SER A 72 11.08 9.44 24.85
C SER A 72 9.74 8.94 25.41
N GLN A 73 8.65 9.03 24.64
CA GLN A 73 7.35 8.43 24.97
C GLN A 73 7.13 7.14 24.17
N ALA A 74 7.82 6.07 24.58
CA ALA A 74 7.91 4.82 23.83
C ALA A 74 6.55 4.31 23.32
N GLY A 75 5.51 4.24 24.16
CA GLY A 75 4.20 3.71 23.77
C GLY A 75 3.55 4.45 22.60
N ALA A 76 3.44 5.78 22.70
CA ALA A 76 2.85 6.62 21.66
C ALA A 76 3.70 6.63 20.38
N TYR A 77 5.02 6.67 20.54
CA TYR A 77 5.95 6.59 19.42
C TYR A 77 5.83 5.29 18.62
N TYR A 78 5.67 4.14 19.29
CA TYR A 78 5.45 2.86 18.60
C TYR A 78 4.13 2.84 17.81
N VAL A 79 3.04 3.33 18.41
CA VAL A 79 1.74 3.42 17.71
C VAL A 79 1.88 4.30 16.47
N PHE A 80 2.57 5.43 16.58
CA PHE A 80 2.85 6.32 15.45
C PHE A 80 3.64 5.63 14.34
N VAL A 81 4.82 5.07 14.64
CA VAL A 81 5.69 4.46 13.63
C VAL A 81 5.00 3.27 12.94
N VAL A 82 4.29 2.43 13.70
CA VAL A 82 3.54 1.29 13.13
C VAL A 82 2.41 1.78 12.21
N SER A 83 1.59 2.71 12.67
CA SER A 83 0.45 3.21 11.89
C SER A 83 0.91 3.92 10.62
N ASN A 84 1.97 4.73 10.72
CA ASN A 84 2.54 5.46 9.60
C ASN A 84 3.14 4.50 8.55
N THR A 85 3.84 3.47 9.00
CA THR A 85 4.43 2.45 8.12
C THR A 85 3.35 1.62 7.43
N LEU A 86 2.27 1.24 8.14
CA LEU A 86 1.14 0.53 7.54
C LEU A 86 0.39 1.37 6.48
N ALA A 87 0.24 2.67 6.74
CA ALA A 87 -0.35 3.60 5.78
C ALA A 87 0.51 3.70 4.52
N LEU A 88 1.82 3.90 4.67
CA LEU A 88 2.77 3.96 3.55
C LEU A 88 2.78 2.65 2.74
N SER A 89 2.84 1.50 3.42
CA SER A 89 2.76 0.18 2.79
C SER A 89 1.47 -0.02 2.00
N THR A 90 0.34 0.39 2.56
CA THR A 90 -0.96 0.30 1.86
C THR A 90 -0.97 1.19 0.61
N CYS A 91 -0.37 2.38 0.68
CA CYS A 91 -0.28 3.28 -0.47
C CYS A 91 0.53 2.67 -1.61
N ILE A 92 1.69 2.07 -1.32
CA ILE A 92 2.52 1.45 -2.35
C ILE A 92 1.79 0.29 -3.03
N LEU A 93 1.03 -0.51 -2.27
CA LEU A 93 0.22 -1.60 -2.83
C LEU A 93 -0.88 -1.09 -3.76
N VAL A 94 -1.56 0.01 -3.39
CA VAL A 94 -2.59 0.61 -4.23
C VAL A 94 -1.96 1.24 -5.48
N ILE A 95 -0.84 1.96 -5.37
CA ILE A 95 -0.10 2.49 -6.53
C ILE A 95 0.31 1.36 -7.46
N THR A 96 0.87 0.27 -6.93
CA THR A 96 1.29 -0.90 -7.71
C THR A 96 0.09 -1.54 -8.42
N SER A 97 -1.04 -1.67 -7.75
CA SER A 97 -2.27 -2.24 -8.32
C SER A 97 -2.85 -1.36 -9.43
N LEU A 98 -2.89 -0.04 -9.23
CA LEU A 98 -3.44 0.92 -10.20
C LEU A 98 -2.53 1.09 -11.43
N THR A 99 -1.22 0.86 -11.30
CA THR A 99 -0.22 1.06 -12.37
C THR A 99 0.16 -0.22 -13.11
N TYR A 100 -0.45 -1.36 -12.78
CA TYR A 100 -0.06 -2.72 -13.21
C TYR A 100 -0.10 -3.02 -14.73
N ARG A 101 -0.56 -2.09 -15.59
CA ARG A 101 -0.51 -2.23 -17.06
C ARG A 101 0.08 -1.01 -17.78
N PHE A 102 0.77 -0.14 -17.05
CA PHE A 102 1.43 1.02 -17.66
C PHE A 102 2.79 0.63 -18.25
N PRO A 103 3.21 1.24 -19.37
CA PRO A 103 4.51 0.98 -19.98
C PRO A 103 5.69 1.28 -19.03
N PHE A 104 5.50 2.18 -18.06
CA PHE A 104 6.49 2.57 -17.05
C PHE A 104 6.36 1.83 -15.71
N HIS A 105 5.68 0.68 -15.68
CA HIS A 105 5.43 -0.06 -14.42
C HIS A 105 6.73 -0.44 -13.68
N LEU A 106 7.77 -0.84 -14.41
CA LEU A 106 9.06 -1.20 -13.81
C LEU A 106 9.73 0.00 -13.12
N GLU A 107 9.68 1.17 -13.75
CA GLU A 107 10.27 2.40 -13.20
C GLU A 107 9.55 2.81 -11.91
N ILE A 108 8.21 2.72 -11.89
CA ILE A 108 7.40 2.97 -10.68
C ILE A 108 7.74 1.96 -9.58
N TRP A 109 7.95 0.69 -9.93
CA TRP A 109 8.32 -0.35 -8.96
C TRP A 109 9.71 -0.12 -8.37
N VAL A 110 10.69 0.25 -9.20
CA VAL A 110 12.05 0.60 -8.76
C VAL A 110 12.02 1.84 -7.87
N ALA A 111 11.28 2.88 -8.27
CA ALA A 111 11.14 4.11 -7.48
C ALA A 111 10.50 3.86 -6.11
N THR A 112 9.41 3.08 -6.07
CA THR A 112 8.72 2.75 -4.81
C THR A 112 9.55 1.83 -3.91
N ALA A 113 10.33 0.90 -4.47
CA ALA A 113 11.27 0.08 -3.71
C ALA A 113 12.40 0.93 -3.10
N SER A 114 13.00 1.82 -3.90
CA SER A 114 14.02 2.77 -3.42
C SER A 114 13.48 3.69 -2.31
N MET A 115 12.26 4.19 -2.48
CA MET A 115 11.57 4.99 -1.46
C MET A 115 11.34 4.22 -0.16
N MET A 116 10.93 2.94 -0.23
CA MET A 116 10.73 2.09 0.94
C MET A 116 12.04 1.85 1.70
N ILE A 117 13.14 1.62 0.98
CA ILE A 117 14.48 1.46 1.58
C ILE A 117 14.91 2.74 2.29
N THR A 118 14.72 3.90 1.65
CA THR A 118 15.04 5.20 2.24
C THR A 118 14.23 5.47 3.50
N TYR A 119 12.92 5.17 3.47
CA TYR A 119 12.05 5.31 4.63
C TYR A 119 12.48 4.38 5.78
N ALA A 120 12.78 3.11 5.49
CA ALA A 120 13.25 2.15 6.49
C ALA A 120 14.57 2.61 7.12
N SER A 121 15.49 3.14 6.31
CA SER A 121 16.76 3.68 6.79
C SER A 121 16.57 4.93 7.67
N ALA A 122 15.65 5.83 7.32
CA ALA A 122 15.36 7.00 8.12
C ALA A 122 14.74 6.63 9.47
N VAL A 123 13.72 5.76 9.46
CA VAL A 123 13.10 5.23 10.68
C VAL A 123 14.14 4.52 11.56
N PHE A 124 15.11 3.81 10.95
CA PHE A 124 16.22 3.22 11.70
C PHE A 124 17.07 4.25 12.42
N ALA A 125 17.47 5.30 11.69
CA ALA A 125 18.37 6.31 12.20
C ALA A 125 17.74 7.07 13.37
N VAL A 126 16.44 7.39 13.27
CA VAL A 126 15.74 8.16 14.31
C VAL A 126 15.27 7.30 15.51
N THR A 127 15.23 5.96 15.40
CA THR A 127 14.78 5.09 16.49
C THR A 127 15.95 4.65 17.39
N PRO A 128 15.93 4.90 18.72
CA PRO A 128 17.00 4.48 19.63
C PRO A 128 17.26 2.96 19.66
N ARG A 129 18.53 2.54 19.67
CA ARG A 129 19.00 1.14 19.48
C ARG A 129 18.66 0.12 20.58
N LYS A 130 17.93 0.48 21.63
CA LYS A 130 17.69 -0.42 22.78
C LYS A 130 16.54 -1.42 22.53
N SER A 131 16.94 -2.58 21.99
CA SER A 131 16.35 -3.93 22.17
C SER A 131 15.20 -4.42 21.27
N VAL A 132 15.42 -5.61 20.66
CA VAL A 132 14.54 -6.66 20.05
C VAL A 132 13.31 -6.30 19.19
N ARG A 133 12.66 -5.18 19.45
CA ARG A 133 11.49 -4.65 18.73
C ARG A 133 11.80 -4.29 17.27
N TYR A 134 13.07 -4.06 16.97
CA TYR A 134 13.58 -3.79 15.62
C TYR A 134 13.32 -4.94 14.63
N ARG A 135 13.43 -6.19 15.10
CA ARG A 135 13.16 -7.39 14.28
C ARG A 135 11.66 -7.56 14.05
N TYR A 136 10.83 -7.29 15.06
CA TYR A 136 9.38 -7.37 14.94
C TYR A 136 8.77 -6.26 14.07
N LEU A 137 9.33 -5.04 14.09
CA LEU A 137 8.87 -3.94 13.23
C LEU A 137 9.15 -4.21 11.76
N LEU A 138 10.32 -4.76 11.41
CA LEU A 138 10.61 -5.20 10.04
C LEU A 138 9.71 -6.35 9.60
N ILE A 139 9.45 -7.33 10.47
CA ILE A 139 8.55 -8.46 10.20
C ILE A 139 7.10 -7.97 10.04
N ILE A 140 6.58 -7.11 10.92
CA ILE A 140 5.21 -6.55 10.81
C ILE A 140 5.06 -5.64 9.58
N ALA A 141 6.10 -4.88 9.21
CA ALA A 141 6.06 -4.01 8.04
C ALA A 141 6.09 -4.78 6.71
N SER A 142 6.83 -5.90 6.67
CA SER A 142 7.03 -6.71 5.46
C SER A 142 5.98 -7.80 5.27
N VAL A 143 5.46 -8.42 6.33
CA VAL A 143 4.49 -9.53 6.27
C VAL A 143 3.22 -9.22 5.49
N PRO A 144 2.49 -8.10 5.71
CA PRO A 144 1.30 -7.78 4.93
C PRO A 144 1.63 -7.40 3.48
N PHE A 145 2.85 -6.92 3.23
CA PHE A 145 3.35 -6.62 1.89
C PHE A 145 3.63 -7.92 1.10
N VAL A 146 4.31 -8.88 1.74
CA VAL A 146 4.57 -10.21 1.19
C VAL A 146 3.28 -11.00 1.02
N MET A 147 2.35 -10.96 1.98
CA MET A 147 1.04 -11.63 1.89
C MET A 147 0.17 -11.08 0.75
N ARG A 148 0.10 -9.76 0.57
CA ARG A 148 -0.67 -9.16 -0.52
C ARG A 148 0.01 -9.32 -1.88
N CYS A 149 1.34 -9.21 -1.95
CA CYS A 149 2.10 -9.52 -3.17
C CYS A 149 1.94 -10.98 -3.56
N LEU A 150 2.08 -11.93 -2.63
CA LEU A 150 1.85 -13.35 -2.86
C LEU A 150 0.41 -13.60 -3.29
N GLY A 151 -0.60 -12.99 -2.65
CA GLY A 151 -1.99 -13.12 -3.07
C GLY A 151 -2.27 -12.60 -4.49
N TYR A 152 -1.67 -11.46 -4.86
CA TYR A 152 -1.79 -10.91 -6.22
C TYR A 152 -1.08 -11.78 -7.26
N PHE A 153 0.12 -12.27 -6.94
CA PHE A 153 0.86 -13.19 -7.79
C PHE A 153 0.16 -14.54 -7.91
N PHE A 154 -0.32 -15.15 -6.82
CA PHE A 154 -1.08 -16.40 -6.84
C PHE A 154 -2.35 -16.27 -7.67
N LYS A 155 -3.11 -15.18 -7.51
CA LYS A 155 -4.33 -14.95 -8.31
C LYS A 155 -4.00 -14.76 -9.78
N LYS A 156 -2.89 -14.08 -10.10
CA LYS A 156 -2.40 -13.90 -11.47
C LYS A 156 -1.92 -15.22 -12.08
N TYR A 157 -1.11 -16.01 -11.38
CA TYR A 157 -0.64 -17.33 -11.82
C TYR A 157 -1.82 -18.28 -12.04
N CYS A 158 -2.78 -18.31 -11.11
CA CYS A 158 -3.95 -19.17 -11.21
C CYS A 158 -4.88 -18.76 -12.38
N MET A 159 -5.01 -17.46 -12.67
CA MET A 159 -5.73 -16.99 -13.88
C MET A 159 -5.04 -17.42 -15.18
N ILE A 160 -3.71 -17.26 -15.26
CA ILE A 160 -2.91 -17.62 -16.44
C ILE A 160 -2.91 -19.15 -16.66
N GLU A 161 -2.78 -19.93 -15.59
CA GLU A 161 -2.86 -21.40 -15.63
C GLU A 161 -4.22 -21.86 -16.15
N ASN A 162 -5.32 -21.24 -15.68
CA ASN A 162 -6.67 -21.55 -16.17
C ASN A 162 -6.85 -21.21 -17.66
N GLU A 163 -6.29 -20.11 -18.13
CA GLU A 163 -6.36 -19.71 -19.55
C GLU A 163 -5.60 -20.72 -20.44
N ASN A 164 -4.40 -21.14 -20.03
CA ASN A 164 -3.61 -22.17 -20.73
C ASN A 164 -4.30 -23.55 -20.75
N GLN A 165 -5.04 -23.90 -19.68
CA GLN A 165 -5.81 -25.14 -19.59
C GLN A 165 -7.08 -25.12 -20.47
N ILE A 166 -7.67 -23.95 -20.67
CA ILE A 166 -8.82 -23.79 -21.58
C ILE A 166 -8.34 -23.91 -23.04
N GLU A 167 -7.23 -23.26 -23.38
CA GLU A 167 -6.68 -23.27 -24.75
C GLU A 167 -6.22 -24.67 -25.19
N SER A 168 -5.58 -25.43 -24.28
CA SER A 168 -5.17 -26.82 -24.54
C SER A 168 -6.35 -27.80 -24.63
N ARG A 169 -7.47 -27.54 -23.95
CA ARG A 169 -8.71 -28.32 -24.10
C ARG A 169 -9.40 -28.06 -25.43
N GLU A 170 -9.43 -26.82 -25.90
CA GLU A 170 -10.01 -26.46 -27.20
C GLU A 170 -9.19 -27.03 -28.38
N GLU A 171 -7.86 -27.06 -28.27
CA GLU A 171 -7.01 -27.70 -29.30
C GLU A 171 -7.13 -29.23 -29.32
N GLY A 172 -7.40 -29.86 -28.18
CA GLY A 172 -7.63 -31.30 -28.08
C GLY A 172 -8.95 -31.71 -28.75
N ASP A 173 -10.01 -30.93 -28.51
CA ASP A 173 -11.34 -31.17 -29.08
C ASP A 173 -11.35 -30.99 -30.62
N LYS A 174 -10.65 -29.97 -31.14
CA LYS A 174 -10.50 -29.75 -32.59
C LYS A 174 -9.76 -30.89 -33.29
N ARG A 175 -8.74 -31.47 -32.66
CA ARG A 175 -7.98 -32.62 -33.20
C ARG A 175 -8.77 -33.93 -33.13
N GLY A 176 -9.54 -34.14 -32.06
CA GLY A 176 -10.44 -35.29 -31.93
C GLY A 176 -11.59 -35.27 -32.94
N GLY A 177 -12.18 -34.09 -33.17
CA GLY A 177 -13.24 -33.90 -34.16
C GLY A 177 -12.76 -34.12 -35.60
N GLN A 178 -11.57 -33.67 -35.96
CA GLN A 178 -11.00 -33.89 -37.30
C GLN A 178 -10.61 -35.36 -37.56
N ALA A 179 -10.16 -36.09 -36.53
CA ALA A 179 -9.86 -37.52 -36.65
C ALA A 179 -11.12 -38.39 -36.81
N GLY A 180 -12.24 -38.00 -36.19
CA GLY A 180 -13.53 -38.70 -36.31
C GLY A 180 -14.27 -38.45 -37.62
N GLN A 181 -13.85 -37.46 -38.40
CA GLN A 181 -14.47 -37.09 -39.69
C GLN A 181 -13.70 -37.64 -40.90
N GLN A 182 -12.54 -38.28 -40.65
CA GLN A 182 -11.72 -38.96 -41.65
C GLN A 182 -11.72 -40.50 -41.52
N ALA A 183 -12.53 -41.06 -40.63
CA ALA A 183 -12.73 -42.50 -40.43
C ALA A 183 -14.08 -42.97 -40.99
#